data_AF-A0A257ND62-F1
#
_entry.id   AF-A0A257ND62-F1
#
_cell.length_a   1.000
_cell.length_b   1.000
_cell.length_c   1.000
_cell.angle_alpha   90.00
_cell.angle_beta   90.00
_cell.angle_gamma   90.00
#
_symmetry.space_group_name_H-M   'P 1'
#
loop_
_entity.id
_entity.type
_entity.pdbx_description
1 polymer ?
#
loop_
_entity_poly.entity_id
_entity_poly.type
_entity_poly.pdbx_seq_one_letter_code
_entity_poly.pdbx_strand_id
1 'polypeptide(L)' 'MIDWKKIDTVLLDMDGTLLDLNFDNHFWKEFVPLKYAEKKSISIVSAKQQLEPQFKCMEGKLEWYC' A
#
# COMPACT_ATOMS: atom_id res chain seq x y z
N MET A 1 20.95 6.77 -27.02
CA MET A 1 21.31 7.54 -25.81
C MET A 1 20.25 8.61 -25.62
N ILE A 2 19.68 8.78 -24.43
CA ILE A 2 18.58 9.73 -24.18
C ILE A 2 19.08 11.16 -24.38
N ASP A 3 18.30 12.00 -25.08
CA ASP A 3 18.61 13.41 -25.32
C ASP A 3 18.18 14.26 -24.13
N TRP A 4 19.08 14.37 -23.15
CA TRP A 4 18.86 15.05 -21.87
C TRP A 4 18.50 16.54 -22.00
N LYS A 5 18.79 17.18 -23.13
CA LYS A 5 18.50 18.62 -23.34
C LYS A 5 17.03 18.93 -23.55
N LYS A 6 16.19 17.91 -23.71
CA LYS A 6 14.73 18.04 -23.92
C LYS A 6 13.91 17.66 -22.70
N ILE A 7 14.56 17.37 -21.58
CA ILE A 7 13.89 16.96 -20.34
C ILE A 7 14.03 18.10 -19.34
N ASP A 8 12.92 18.79 -19.07
CA ASP A 8 12.89 19.93 -18.15
C ASP A 8 12.82 19.50 -16.68
N THR A 9 12.25 18.32 -16.41
CA THR A 9 12.05 17.81 -15.04
C THR A 9 12.34 16.32 -14.98
N VAL A 10 13.15 15.91 -14.00
CA VAL A 10 13.39 14.51 -13.65
C VAL A 10 12.88 14.28 -12.23
N LEU A 11 11.95 13.33 -12.08
CA LEU A 11 11.43 12.88 -10.80
C LEU A 11 12.09 11.54 -10.50
N LEU A 12 12.85 11.49 -9.40
CA LEU A 12 13.47 10.27 -8.88
C LEU A 12 12.75 9.90 -7.58
N ASP A 13 12.30 8.65 -7.51
CA ASP A 13 11.85 8.03 -6.27
C ASP A 13 13.00 7.23 -5.67
N MET A 14 13.21 7.29 -4.35
CA MET A 14 14.33 6.58 -3.71
C MET A 14 14.13 5.05 -3.70
N ASP A 15 12.90 4.57 -3.92
CA ASP A 15 12.56 3.15 -3.81
C ASP A 15 12.06 2.51 -5.12
N GLY A 16 12.17 3.22 -6.25
CA GLY A 16 12.14 2.63 -7.60
C GLY A 16 10.82 1.99 -8.08
N THR A 17 9.74 2.03 -7.31
CA THR A 17 8.41 1.65 -7.78
C THR A 17 7.51 2.87 -7.83
N LEU A 18 6.97 3.18 -9.01
CA LEU A 18 5.75 3.98 -9.14
C LEU A 18 4.76 3.43 -8.11
N LEU A 19 4.56 4.17 -7.01
CA LEU A 19 3.53 3.87 -6.02
C LEU A 19 2.19 3.98 -6.74
N ASP A 20 1.70 2.85 -7.23
CA ASP A 20 0.35 2.75 -7.71
C ASP A 20 -0.56 2.79 -6.48
N LEU A 21 -0.99 4.00 -6.13
CA LEU A 21 -1.90 4.25 -5.03
C LEU A 21 -3.19 3.41 -5.15
N ASN A 22 -3.61 3.07 -6.37
CA ASN A 22 -4.76 2.19 -6.58
C ASN A 22 -4.42 0.74 -6.23
N PHE A 23 -3.23 0.26 -6.60
CA PHE A 23 -2.74 -1.05 -6.14
C PHE A 23 -2.63 -1.12 -4.62
N ASP A 24 -2.00 -0.13 -3.97
CA ASP A 24 -1.83 -0.10 -2.51
C ASP A 24 -3.16 -0.07 -1.78
N ASN A 25 -4.09 0.77 -2.23
CA ASN A 25 -5.42 0.82 -1.66
C ASN A 25 -6.14 -0.52 -1.82
N HIS A 26 -6.07 -1.14 -2.99
CA HIS A 26 -6.70 -2.43 -3.22
C HIS A 26 -6.07 -3.54 -2.34
N PHE A 27 -4.73 -3.58 -2.28
CA PHE A 27 -4.00 -4.58 -1.52
C PHE A 27 -4.35 -4.49 -0.02
N TRP A 28 -4.22 -3.32 0.58
CA TRP A 28 -4.42 -3.14 2.01
C TRP A 28 -5.90 -3.10 2.44
N LYS A 29 -6.82 -2.56 1.62
CA LYS A 29 -8.23 -2.40 1.99
C LYS A 29 -9.12 -3.58 1.57
N GLU A 30 -8.72 -4.34 0.55
CA GLU A 30 -9.54 -5.44 0.02
C GLU A 30 -8.83 -6.79 0.15
N PHE A 31 -7.62 -6.93 -0.41
CA PHE A 31 -6.95 -8.22 -0.50
C PHE A 31 -6.50 -8.77 0.86
N VAL A 32 -5.82 -7.94 1.67
CA VAL A 32 -5.34 -8.36 3.00
C VAL A 32 -6.51 -8.72 3.93
N PRO A 33 -7.59 -7.91 4.05
CA PRO A 33 -8.75 -8.29 4.86
C PRO A 33 -9.44 -9.56 4.38
N LEU A 34 -9.53 -9.79 3.07
CA LEU A 34 -10.08 -11.03 2.51
C LEU A 34 -9.27 -12.25 2.96
N LYS A 35 -7.94 -12.22 2.80
CA LYS A 35 -7.07 -13.33 3.19
C LYS A 35 -7.01 -13.55 4.70
N TYR A 36 -7.09 -12.49 5.48
CA TYR A 36 -7.22 -12.59 6.93
C TYR A 36 -8.55 -13.26 7.34
N ALA A 37 -9.65 -12.87 6.69
CA ALA A 37 -10.97 -13.45 6.91
C ALA A 37 -10.99 -14.95 6.59
N GLU A 38 -10.44 -15.35 5.44
CA GLU A 38 -10.29 -16.76 5.05
C GLU A 38 -9.49 -17.56 6.10
N LYS A 39 -8.31 -17.05 6.48
CA LYS A 39 -7.40 -17.73 7.43
C LYS A 39 -8.00 -17.86 8.83
N LYS A 40 -8.79 -16.88 9.28
CA LYS A 40 -9.42 -16.87 10.60
C LYS A 40 -10.84 -17.43 10.60
N SER A 41 -11.36 -17.81 9.43
CA SER A 41 -12.75 -18.25 9.24
C SER A 41 -13.77 -17.27 9.83
N ILE A 42 -13.54 -15.98 9.63
CA ILE A 42 -14.43 -14.89 10.05
C ILE A 42 -15.01 -14.16 8.83
N SER A 43 -16.03 -13.34 9.04
CA SER A 43 -16.56 -12.50 7.96
C SER A 43 -15.56 -11.41 7.56
N ILE A 44 -15.59 -10.99 6.29
CA ILE A 44 -14.75 -9.88 5.81
C ILE A 44 -15.01 -8.58 6.57
N VAL A 45 -16.24 -8.35 7.01
CA VAL A 45 -16.61 -7.19 7.82
C VAL A 45 -15.89 -7.22 9.18
N SER A 46 -15.86 -8.38 9.84
CA SER A 46 -15.13 -8.55 11.11
C SER A 46 -13.62 -8.44 10.91
N ALA A 47 -13.09 -8.98 9.82
CA ALA A 47 -11.69 -8.82 9.46
C ALA A 47 -11.30 -7.35 9.25
N LYS A 48 -12.09 -6.59 8.49
CA LYS A 48 -11.85 -5.15 8.29
C LYS A 48 -11.90 -4.39 9.62
N GLN A 49 -12.90 -4.64 10.47
CA GLN A 49 -13.00 -4.02 11.80
C GLN A 49 -11.80 -4.28 12.71
N GLN A 50 -11.16 -5.45 12.59
CA GLN A 50 -9.96 -5.78 13.38
C GLN A 50 -8.67 -5.18 12.80
N LEU A 51 -8.54 -5.12 11.47
CA LEU A 51 -7.32 -4.71 10.78
C LEU A 51 -7.21 -3.20 10.61
N GLU A 52 -8.31 -2.52 10.35
CA GLU A 52 -8.36 -1.07 10.12
C GLU A 52 -7.71 -0.23 11.25
N PRO A 53 -7.96 -0.48 12.56
CA PRO A 53 -7.25 0.24 13.61
C PRO A 53 -5.76 -0.09 13.70
N GLN A 54 -5.34 -1.30 13.30
CA GLN A 54 -3.92 -1.69 13.28
C GLN A 54 -3.18 -0.98 12.16
N PHE A 55 -3.77 -0.93 10.95
CA PHE A 55 -3.23 -0.17 9.83
C PHE A 55 -3.09 1.31 10.18
N LYS A 56 -4.13 1.93 10.75
CA LYS A 56 -4.08 3.33 11.21
C LYS A 56 -3.03 3.59 12.29
N CYS A 57 -2.72 2.61 13.14
CA CYS A 57 -1.70 2.76 14.18
C CYS A 57 -0.27 2.69 13.61
N MET A 58 -0.10 2.02 12.47
CA MET A 58 1.19 1.92 11.77
C MET A 58 1.36 3.00 10.71
N GLU A 59 0.27 3.55 10.17
CA GLU A 59 0.28 4.69 9.26
C GLU A 59 1.11 5.85 9.85
N GLY A 60 2.06 6.36 9.07
CA GLY A 60 2.99 7.42 9.51
C GLY A 60 4.23 6.93 10.27
N LYS A 61 4.36 5.63 10.60
CA LYS A 61 5.57 5.04 11.17
C LYS A 61 6.52 4.55 10.08
N LEU A 62 7.83 4.63 10.35
CA LEU A 62 8.85 4.22 9.39
C LEU A 62 8.66 2.75 8.99
N GLU A 63 8.28 1.90 9.94
CA GLU A 63 8.01 0.47 9.76
C GLU A 63 6.85 0.15 8.83
N TRP A 64 6.01 1.13 8.48
CA TRP A 64 4.93 0.98 7.51
C TRP A 64 5.39 1.24 6.07
N TYR A 65 6.45 2.02 5.91
CA TYR A 65 6.99 2.42 4.61
C TYR A 65 8.33 1.74 4.27
N CYS A 66 8.92 1.00 5.21
CA CYS A 66 10.21 0.31 5.07
C CYS A 66 10.08 -1.20 4.85
#